data_AF-A0A659ULW4-F1
#
_entry.id   AF-A0A659ULW4-F1
#
_cell.length_a   1.000
_cell.length_b   1.000
_cell.length_c   1.000
_cell.angle_alpha   90.00
_cell.angle_beta   90.00
_cell.angle_gamma   90.00
#
_symmetry.space_group_name_H-M   'P 1'
#
loop_
_entity.id
_entity.type
_entity.pdbx_description
1 polymer ?
#
loop_
_entity_poly.entity_id
_entity_poly.type
_entity_poly.pdbx_seq_one_letter_code
_entity_poly.pdbx_strand_id
1 'polypeptide(L)'
;FKGRDGCRTPMVWDGNASNGGFSQAKPWLPVPAKHLSQAVNVQQGDETSLLEHYRRFLAFRRAHPALAKGDISFIESQGDTVAFTRRAGNEEIVCVFNLGAAPAKVDLGNRTL
;
A
#
# COMPACT_ATOMS: atom_id res chain seq x y z
N PHE A 1 -19.35 1.52 13.53
CA PHE A 1 -19.47 0.06 13.33
C PHE A 1 -18.82 -0.65 14.51
N LYS A 2 -19.55 -1.52 15.24
CA LYS A 2 -18.97 -2.44 16.23
C LYS A 2 -19.19 -3.87 15.67
N GLY A 3 -18.12 -4.49 15.18
CA GLY A 3 -18.16 -5.72 14.37
C GLY A 3 -17.27 -5.59 13.11
N ARG A 4 -17.47 -6.47 12.13
CA ARG A 4 -16.62 -6.53 10.90
C ARG A 4 -17.16 -5.68 9.74
N ASP A 5 -18.33 -5.07 9.87
CA ASP A 5 -19.00 -4.42 8.75
C ASP A 5 -18.27 -3.17 8.23
N GLY A 6 -17.43 -2.56 9.06
CA GLY A 6 -16.62 -1.40 8.65
C GLY A 6 -15.68 -1.67 7.48
N CYS A 7 -15.23 -2.92 7.26
CA CYS A 7 -14.40 -3.30 6.11
C CYS A 7 -15.19 -4.00 4.99
N ARG A 8 -16.52 -4.03 5.07
CA ARG A 8 -17.42 -4.72 4.11
C ARG A 8 -18.35 -3.77 3.37
N THR A 9 -18.23 -2.47 3.64
CA THR A 9 -18.98 -1.44 2.92
C THR A 9 -18.70 -1.54 1.42
N PRO A 10 -19.66 -1.15 0.55
CA PRO A 10 -19.49 -1.30 -0.89
C PRO A 10 -18.26 -0.57 -1.44
N MET A 11 -17.67 -1.14 -2.49
CA MET A 11 -16.59 -0.48 -3.25
C MET A 11 -17.13 0.76 -3.96
N VAL A 12 -16.33 1.83 -3.97
CA VAL A 12 -16.69 3.08 -4.66
C VAL A 12 -15.94 3.16 -5.99
N TRP A 13 -16.64 2.87 -7.08
CA TRP A 13 -16.12 2.98 -8.45
C TRP A 13 -16.17 4.42 -8.97
N ASP A 14 -17.28 5.12 -8.70
CA ASP A 14 -17.51 6.49 -9.15
C ASP A 14 -18.06 7.35 -8.00
N GLY A 15 -17.32 8.38 -7.60
CA GLY A 15 -17.68 9.27 -6.49
C GLY A 15 -18.92 10.12 -6.72
N ASN A 16 -19.32 10.35 -7.98
CA ASN A 16 -20.48 11.15 -8.36
C ASN A 16 -21.73 10.31 -8.68
N ALA A 17 -21.57 8.99 -8.79
CA ALA A 17 -22.67 8.08 -9.09
C ALA A 17 -23.45 7.67 -7.83
N SER A 18 -24.72 7.32 -8.01
CA SER A 18 -25.54 6.72 -6.95
C SER A 18 -24.84 5.49 -6.36
N ASN A 19 -24.85 5.37 -5.03
CA ASN A 19 -24.18 4.30 -4.30
C ASN A 19 -22.69 4.12 -4.68
N GLY A 20 -21.99 5.18 -5.05
CA GLY A 20 -20.58 5.11 -5.43
C GLY A 20 -20.33 4.32 -6.71
N GLY A 21 -21.35 4.16 -7.58
CA GLY A 21 -21.27 3.31 -8.77
C GLY A 21 -21.29 1.80 -8.47
N PHE A 22 -21.52 1.39 -7.22
CA PHE A 22 -21.56 -0.02 -6.84
C PHE A 22 -22.83 -0.76 -7.33
N SER A 23 -23.97 -0.11 -7.24
CA SER A 23 -25.28 -0.70 -7.56
C SER A 23 -26.30 0.40 -7.87
N GLN A 24 -27.24 0.10 -8.77
CA GLN A 24 -28.42 0.95 -9.00
C GLN A 24 -29.48 0.78 -7.90
N ALA A 25 -29.51 -0.38 -7.22
CA ALA A 25 -30.39 -0.64 -6.10
C ALA A 25 -29.72 -0.29 -4.76
N LYS A 26 -30.52 -0.20 -3.68
CA LYS A 26 -30.00 0.04 -2.32
C LYS A 26 -29.01 -1.07 -1.93
N PRO A 27 -27.74 -0.73 -1.61
CA PRO A 27 -26.76 -1.74 -1.20
C PRO A 27 -27.08 -2.28 0.19
N TRP A 28 -26.61 -3.50 0.46
CA TRP A 28 -26.83 -4.21 1.73
C TRP A 28 -26.14 -3.53 2.93
N LEU A 29 -25.08 -2.75 2.69
CA LEU A 29 -24.46 -1.81 3.62
C LEU A 29 -24.38 -0.42 2.99
N PRO A 30 -24.44 0.67 3.78
CA PRO A 30 -24.32 2.02 3.26
C PRO A 30 -22.91 2.29 2.72
N VAL A 31 -22.81 3.15 1.71
CA VAL A 31 -21.53 3.71 1.24
C VAL A 31 -21.12 4.85 2.18
N PRO A 32 -19.95 4.76 2.85
CA PRO A 32 -19.47 5.85 3.68
C PRO A 32 -19.13 7.09 2.84
N ALA A 33 -19.60 8.26 3.26
CA ALA A 33 -19.35 9.51 2.52
C ALA A 33 -17.85 9.79 2.29
N LYS A 34 -17.01 9.46 3.28
CA LYS A 34 -15.54 9.58 3.17
C LYS A 34 -14.89 8.71 2.08
N HIS A 35 -15.56 7.66 1.61
CA HIS A 35 -15.04 6.81 0.53
C HIS A 35 -15.34 7.40 -0.85
N LEU A 36 -16.35 8.28 -0.98
CA LEU A 36 -16.72 8.92 -2.25
C LEU A 36 -15.59 9.79 -2.81
N SER A 37 -14.89 10.54 -1.95
CA SER A 37 -13.71 11.32 -2.33
C SER A 37 -12.46 10.47 -2.61
N GLN A 38 -12.54 9.15 -2.39
CA GLN A 38 -11.47 8.19 -2.64
C GLN A 38 -11.87 7.18 -3.72
N ALA A 39 -12.91 7.47 -4.51
CA ALA A 39 -13.42 6.61 -5.56
C ALA A 39 -12.35 6.24 -6.61
N VAL A 40 -12.54 5.10 -7.28
CA VAL A 40 -11.63 4.65 -8.34
C VAL A 40 -11.51 5.68 -9.45
N ASN A 41 -12.61 6.28 -9.92
CA ASN A 41 -12.57 7.30 -10.97
C ASN A 41 -11.85 8.60 -10.55
N VAL A 42 -11.80 8.91 -9.25
CA VAL A 42 -11.07 10.07 -8.72
C VAL A 42 -9.57 9.79 -8.68
N GLN A 43 -9.17 8.57 -8.33
CA GLN A 43 -7.76 8.20 -8.20
C GLN A 43 -7.12 7.76 -9.52
N GLN A 44 -7.88 7.15 -10.43
CA GLN A 44 -7.35 6.61 -11.67
C GLN A 44 -6.78 7.73 -12.56
N GLY A 45 -5.53 7.58 -12.97
CA GLY A 45 -4.83 8.57 -13.77
C GLY A 45 -4.20 9.72 -12.97
N ASP A 46 -4.51 9.88 -11.69
CA ASP A 46 -3.75 10.78 -10.80
C ASP A 46 -2.50 10.05 -10.30
N GLU A 47 -1.33 10.47 -10.79
CA GLU A 47 -0.04 9.88 -10.47
C GLU A 47 0.31 9.94 -8.97
N THR A 48 -0.27 10.90 -8.25
CA THR A 48 -0.05 11.08 -6.80
C THR A 48 -1.01 10.24 -5.95
N SER A 49 -2.01 9.61 -6.56
CA SER A 49 -3.01 8.80 -5.86
C SER A 49 -2.43 7.50 -5.29
N LEU A 50 -3.12 6.97 -4.27
CA LEU A 50 -2.76 5.68 -3.68
C LEU A 50 -2.95 4.53 -4.68
N LEU A 51 -3.98 4.58 -5.52
CA LEU A 51 -4.22 3.58 -6.58
C LEU A 51 -3.03 3.49 -7.54
N GLU A 52 -2.56 4.61 -8.07
CA GLU A 52 -1.43 4.62 -9.00
C GLU A 52 -0.11 4.29 -8.29
N HIS A 53 0.07 4.72 -7.03
CA HIS A 53 1.19 4.28 -6.21
C HIS A 53 1.25 2.75 -6.09
N TYR A 54 0.13 2.08 -5.78
CA TYR A 54 0.09 0.61 -5.70
C TYR A 54 0.35 -0.06 -7.05
N ARG A 55 -0.19 0.48 -8.15
CA ARG A 55 0.09 -0.04 -9.51
C ARG A 55 1.59 -0.01 -9.80
N ARG A 56 2.26 1.13 -9.55
CA ARG A 56 3.71 1.28 -9.73
C ARG A 56 4.49 0.35 -8.81
N PHE A 57 4.15 0.28 -7.53
CA PHE A 57 4.86 -0.56 -6.56
C PHE A 57 4.70 -2.05 -6.85
N LEU A 58 3.52 -2.51 -7.28
CA LEU A 58 3.30 -3.90 -7.67
C LEU A 58 4.02 -4.26 -8.98
N ALA A 59 4.15 -3.31 -9.92
CA ALA A 59 4.98 -3.48 -11.11
C ALA A 59 6.46 -3.59 -10.74
N PHE A 60 6.97 -2.69 -9.89
CA PHE A 60 8.32 -2.75 -9.33
C PHE A 60 8.59 -4.08 -8.63
N ARG A 61 7.73 -4.50 -7.70
CA ARG A 61 7.83 -5.79 -7.01
C ARG A 61 7.91 -6.97 -7.99
N ARG A 62 7.18 -6.93 -9.11
CA ARG A 62 7.18 -7.99 -10.12
C ARG A 62 8.49 -8.05 -10.91
N ALA A 63 9.13 -6.90 -11.12
CA ALA A 63 10.41 -6.79 -11.81
C ALA A 63 11.59 -7.33 -10.99
N HIS A 64 11.44 -7.45 -9.67
CA HIS A 64 12.49 -7.88 -8.74
C HIS A 64 12.13 -9.21 -8.04
N PRO A 65 12.59 -10.37 -8.55
CA PRO A 65 12.35 -11.67 -7.92
C PRO A 65 12.77 -11.73 -6.46
N ALA A 66 13.79 -10.97 -6.03
CA ALA A 66 14.19 -10.88 -4.62
C ALA A 66 13.04 -10.40 -3.74
N LEU A 67 12.25 -9.41 -4.18
CA LEU A 67 11.08 -8.93 -3.44
C LEU A 67 9.97 -9.98 -3.42
N ALA A 68 9.81 -10.77 -4.49
CA ALA A 68 8.75 -11.75 -4.62
C ALA A 68 8.99 -13.02 -3.80
N LYS A 69 10.18 -13.62 -3.93
CA LYS A 69 10.51 -14.97 -3.44
C LYS A 69 11.88 -15.05 -2.73
N GLY A 70 12.65 -13.96 -2.72
CA GLY A 70 13.98 -13.95 -2.11
C GLY A 70 13.95 -14.12 -0.59
N ASP A 71 15.06 -14.59 -0.05
CA ASP A 71 15.30 -14.70 1.39
C ASP A 71 15.18 -13.32 2.04
N ILE A 72 14.85 -13.28 3.33
CA ILE A 72 14.79 -12.06 4.13
C ILE A 72 15.82 -12.13 5.25
N SER A 73 16.59 -11.05 5.44
CA SER A 73 17.48 -10.89 6.59
C SER A 73 17.25 -9.53 7.23
N PHE A 74 16.90 -9.52 8.52
CA PHE A 74 16.65 -8.28 9.23
C PHE A 74 17.94 -7.51 9.50
N ILE A 75 17.82 -6.19 9.44
CA ILE A 75 18.83 -5.22 9.83
C ILE A 75 18.33 -4.62 11.15
N GLU A 76 19.20 -4.59 12.16
CA GLU A 76 18.84 -3.92 13.41
C GLU A 76 18.53 -2.44 13.15
N SER A 77 17.35 -2.01 13.59
CA SER A 77 16.87 -0.65 13.45
C SER A 77 16.15 -0.24 14.74
N GLN A 78 16.11 1.06 15.01
CA GLN A 78 15.66 1.61 16.30
C GLN A 78 14.34 2.38 16.16
N GLY A 79 13.60 2.49 17.26
CA GLY A 79 12.33 3.22 17.29
C GLY A 79 11.29 2.65 16.33
N ASP A 80 10.61 3.52 15.58
CA ASP A 80 9.53 3.15 14.66
C ASP A 80 10.03 2.74 13.25
N THR A 81 11.30 2.31 13.12
CA THR A 81 11.88 1.93 11.84
C THR A 81 12.00 0.42 11.69
N VAL A 82 11.79 -0.07 10.47
CA VAL A 82 11.99 -1.48 10.09
C VAL A 82 12.91 -1.53 8.90
N ALA A 83 14.00 -2.28 9.01
CA ALA A 83 14.96 -2.48 7.93
C ALA A 83 15.28 -3.97 7.72
N PHE A 84 15.39 -4.39 6.45
CA PHE A 84 15.78 -5.74 6.08
C PHE A 84 16.33 -5.79 4.65
N THR A 85 17.08 -6.83 4.31
CA THR A 85 17.43 -7.16 2.92
C THR A 85 16.49 -8.22 2.36
N ARG A 86 16.29 -8.17 1.05
CA ARG A 86 15.69 -9.24 0.25
C ARG A 86 16.70 -9.71 -0.78
N ARG A 87 16.99 -11.01 -0.84
CA ARG A 87 18.04 -11.55 -1.72
C ARG A 87 17.56 -12.74 -2.54
N ALA A 88 17.81 -12.72 -3.85
CA ALA A 88 17.58 -13.86 -4.73
C ALA A 88 18.64 -13.89 -5.84
N GLY A 89 19.42 -14.98 -5.91
CA GLY A 89 20.54 -15.07 -6.84
C GLY A 89 21.54 -13.93 -6.60
N ASN A 90 21.80 -13.15 -7.64
CA ASN A 90 22.74 -12.01 -7.60
C ASN A 90 22.06 -10.66 -7.27
N GLU A 91 20.75 -10.65 -7.01
CA GLU A 91 20.01 -9.45 -6.63
C GLU A 91 19.87 -9.39 -5.11
N GLU A 92 20.29 -8.26 -4.52
CA GLU A 92 19.99 -7.90 -3.14
C GLU A 92 19.36 -6.50 -3.11
N ILE A 93 18.26 -6.36 -2.35
CA ILE A 93 17.54 -5.10 -2.18
C ILE A 93 17.41 -4.79 -0.70
N VAL A 94 17.93 -3.64 -0.28
CA VAL A 94 17.71 -3.09 1.06
C VAL A 94 16.33 -2.42 1.10
N CYS A 95 15.49 -2.83 2.05
CA CYS A 95 14.18 -2.28 2.31
C CYS A 95 14.20 -1.56 3.66
N VAL A 96 13.83 -0.28 3.69
CA VAL A 96 13.78 0.53 4.90
C VAL A 96 12.43 1.25 4.97
N PHE A 97 11.72 1.09 6.08
CA PHE A 97 10.41 1.70 6.30
C PHE A 97 10.43 2.50 7.61
N ASN A 98 9.97 3.75 7.54
CA ASN A 98 9.65 4.54 8.72
C ASN A 98 8.14 4.39 8.97
N LEU A 99 7.77 3.79 10.10
CA LEU A 99 6.38 3.61 10.52
C LEU A 99 5.92 4.72 11.48
N GLY A 100 6.85 5.60 11.89
CA GLY A 100 6.60 6.72 12.77
C GLY A 100 6.17 7.97 12.02
N ALA A 101 5.63 8.94 12.76
CA ALA A 101 5.22 10.24 12.22
C ALA A 101 6.39 11.24 12.10
N ALA A 102 7.49 11.02 12.81
CA ALA A 102 8.67 11.89 12.81
C ALA A 102 9.75 11.36 11.84
N PRO A 103 10.60 12.24 11.30
CA PRO A 103 11.79 11.81 10.56
C PRO A 103 12.69 10.90 11.40
N ALA A 104 13.24 9.86 10.77
CA ALA A 104 14.10 8.89 11.42
C ALA A 104 15.38 8.65 10.63
N LYS A 105 16.40 8.08 11.30
CA LYS A 105 17.66 7.66 10.68
C LYS A 105 17.89 6.18 10.97
N VAL A 106 18.39 5.46 9.98
CA VAL A 106 18.75 4.04 10.09
C VAL A 106 20.19 3.89 9.64
N ASP A 107 21.00 3.23 10.47
CA ASP A 107 22.36 2.84 10.11
C ASP A 107 22.31 1.51 9.35
N LEU A 108 22.82 1.51 8.11
CA LEU A 108 22.89 0.32 7.27
C LEU A 108 24.23 -0.44 7.45
N GLY A 109 25.07 -0.04 8.39
CA GLY A 109 26.38 -0.65 8.65
C GLY A 109 27.30 -0.64 7.42
N ASN A 110 28.37 -1.44 7.47
CA ASN A 110 29.35 -1.56 6.38
C ASN A 110 28.89 -2.52 5.28
N ARG A 111 27.68 -2.35 4.75
CA ARG A 111 27.19 -3.15 3.62
C ARG A 111 27.74 -2.58 2.32
N THR A 112 28.31 -3.44 1.48
CA THR A 112 28.66 -3.08 0.10
C THR A 112 27.39 -3.20 -0.73
N LEU A 113 26.81 -2.05 -1.11
CA LEU A 113 25.69 -1.97 -2.05
C LEU A 113 26.17 -2.22 -3.49
#